data_AF-A0A7V5K2P3-F1
#
_entry.id   AF-A0A7V5K2P3-F1
#
_cell.length_a   1.000
_cell.length_b   1.000
_cell.length_c   1.000
_cell.angle_alpha   90.00
_cell.angle_beta   90.00
_cell.angle_gamma   90.00
#
_symmetry.space_group_name_H-M   'P 1'
#
loop_
_entity.id
_entity.type
_entity.pdbx_description
1 polymer ?
#
loop_
_entity_poly.entity_id
_entity_poly.type
_entity_poly.pdbx_seq_one_letter_code
_entity_poly.pdbx_strand_id
1 'polypeptide(L)'
;MGAKRGPEGLQPGACEAGVAATRWRAEARLEVLTPFVLGEWGNLEAGVRICVVDGQGGGIGSAIVKRLRESLGNGAEIIALGTNAIATAAMLKAGANKGATGENAVVRTVARADAVVGSIGIIMAHAMMGELTPAMAEAVAACPALKILIPMTQERVQVVGVSTQPLPHMIEEMVAILRKEVTG
;
A
#
# COMPACT_ATOMS: atom_id res chain seq x y z
N MET A 1 -51.50 34.38 27.79
CA MET A 1 -52.86 34.14 27.28
C MET A 1 -52.76 34.03 25.76
N GLY A 2 -53.09 32.85 25.19
CA GLY A 2 -53.14 32.53 23.73
C GLY A 2 -51.76 32.38 23.05
N ALA A 3 -51.18 31.21 22.72
CA ALA A 3 -51.60 29.93 22.14
C ALA A 3 -51.81 29.90 20.60
N LYS A 4 -51.07 28.96 19.96
CA LYS A 4 -51.27 28.21 18.69
C LYS A 4 -50.33 28.60 17.54
N ARG A 5 -49.76 27.70 16.70
CA ARG A 5 -49.56 26.23 16.60
C ARG A 5 -48.81 26.03 15.26
N GLY A 6 -47.74 25.20 15.22
CA GLY A 6 -47.26 24.46 14.03
C GLY A 6 -46.82 25.25 12.78
N PRO A 7 -46.14 24.62 11.79
CA PRO A 7 -46.23 23.21 11.47
C PRO A 7 -44.98 22.40 11.81
N GLU A 8 -45.28 21.13 12.09
CA GLU A 8 -44.40 19.98 12.14
C GLU A 8 -43.80 19.67 10.77
N GLY A 9 -42.64 19.03 10.75
CA GLY A 9 -42.24 18.17 9.62
C GLY A 9 -41.03 18.66 8.85
N LEU A 10 -39.83 18.33 9.33
CA LEU A 10 -38.77 17.88 8.44
C LEU A 10 -38.09 16.69 9.10
N GLN A 11 -38.54 15.49 8.74
CA GLN A 11 -37.85 14.25 9.07
C GLN A 11 -36.51 14.25 8.31
N PRO A 12 -35.35 14.03 8.97
CA PRO A 12 -34.16 13.63 8.24
C PRO A 12 -34.43 12.23 7.67
N GLY A 13 -34.50 12.14 6.35
CA GLY A 13 -34.66 10.88 5.65
C GLY A 13 -33.57 9.90 6.05
N ALA A 14 -34.00 8.76 6.57
CA ALA A 14 -33.19 7.57 6.66
C ALA A 14 -32.82 7.15 5.24
N CYS A 15 -31.57 7.42 4.84
CA CYS A 15 -30.96 6.75 3.70
C CYS A 15 -30.19 5.56 4.27
N GLU A 16 -30.91 4.47 4.53
CA GLU A 16 -30.30 3.16 4.78
C GLU A 16 -29.68 2.68 3.46
N ALA A 17 -28.44 3.09 3.21
CA ALA A 17 -27.59 2.39 2.25
C ALA A 17 -27.02 1.17 2.95
N GLY A 18 -27.66 0.02 2.71
CA GLY A 18 -27.19 -1.28 3.18
C GLY A 18 -25.76 -1.55 2.72
N VAL A 19 -24.81 -1.44 3.66
CA VAL A 19 -23.49 -2.03 3.49
C VAL A 19 -23.63 -3.47 3.97
N ALA A 20 -23.85 -4.36 3.00
CA ALA A 20 -23.77 -5.79 3.21
C ALA A 20 -22.43 -6.11 3.88
N ALA A 21 -22.50 -6.68 5.08
CA ALA A 21 -21.38 -7.22 5.80
C ALA A 21 -20.73 -8.34 4.98
N THR A 22 -19.67 -8.02 4.25
CA THR A 22 -18.85 -9.02 3.57
C THR A 22 -18.01 -9.72 4.64
N ARG A 23 -18.51 -10.89 5.05
CA ARG A 23 -17.90 -11.85 5.98
C ARG A 23 -16.38 -11.94 5.82
N TRP A 24 -15.65 -11.46 6.81
CA TRP A 24 -14.26 -11.84 7.07
C TRP A 24 -14.25 -13.31 7.52
N ARG A 25 -13.90 -14.24 6.63
CA ARG A 25 -13.72 -15.65 7.01
C ARG A 25 -12.39 -15.80 7.75
N ALA A 26 -12.46 -15.68 9.07
CA ALA A 26 -11.50 -16.33 9.96
C ALA A 26 -11.90 -17.81 10.06
N GLU A 27 -11.20 -18.69 9.37
CA GLU A 27 -11.23 -20.12 9.66
C GLU A 27 -9.85 -20.54 10.16
N ALA A 28 -9.77 -20.71 11.47
CA ALA A 28 -8.68 -21.38 12.15
C ALA A 28 -8.66 -22.86 11.76
N ARG A 29 -7.50 -23.38 11.37
CA ARG A 29 -7.24 -24.82 11.38
C ARG A 29 -5.89 -25.08 12.07
N LEU A 30 -5.99 -25.61 13.28
CA LEU A 30 -4.92 -26.24 14.04
C LEU A 30 -4.62 -27.61 13.43
N GLU A 31 -3.46 -27.79 12.82
CA GLU A 31 -2.79 -29.10 12.74
C GLU A 31 -1.25 -28.93 12.80
N VAL A 32 -0.70 -29.32 13.97
CA VAL A 32 0.54 -30.10 14.24
C VAL A 32 1.87 -29.80 13.50
N LEU A 33 2.88 -29.52 14.34
CA LEU A 33 4.35 -29.44 14.21
C LEU A 33 5.10 -30.25 13.10
N THR A 34 5.85 -29.52 12.25
CA THR A 34 7.21 -29.75 11.63
C THR A 34 7.51 -31.02 10.80
N PRO A 35 8.29 -30.95 9.67
CA PRO A 35 9.56 -30.20 9.56
C PRO A 35 9.79 -29.34 8.31
N PHE A 36 10.51 -28.24 8.57
CA PHE A 36 11.32 -27.43 7.66
C PHE A 36 12.14 -28.29 6.69
N VAL A 37 11.82 -28.29 5.39
CA VAL A 37 12.69 -28.55 4.22
C VAL A 37 11.83 -28.46 2.94
N LEU A 38 12.21 -27.53 2.05
CA LEU A 38 11.94 -27.49 0.59
C LEU A 38 10.53 -27.91 0.13
N GLY A 39 9.61 -26.95 -0.06
CA GLY A 39 8.46 -27.22 -0.94
C GLY A 39 7.16 -26.44 -0.74
N GLU A 40 7.05 -25.52 0.22
CA GLU A 40 5.79 -24.79 0.44
C GLU A 40 5.73 -23.48 -0.35
N TRP A 41 5.59 -23.59 -1.67
CA TRP A 41 4.93 -22.57 -2.48
C TRP A 41 3.56 -23.12 -2.85
N GLY A 42 2.66 -23.20 -1.88
CA GLY A 42 1.26 -23.50 -2.14
C GLY A 42 0.69 -22.46 -3.10
N ASN A 43 0.19 -22.91 -4.25
CA ASN A 43 -0.69 -22.19 -5.18
C ASN A 43 -0.45 -20.67 -5.36
N LEU A 44 0.71 -20.27 -5.86
CA LEU A 44 0.86 -18.98 -6.56
C LEU A 44 0.55 -19.15 -8.06
N GLU A 45 -0.66 -19.63 -8.38
CA GLU A 45 -1.14 -19.74 -9.77
C GLU A 45 -1.42 -18.36 -10.40
N ALA A 46 -1.42 -17.28 -9.60
CA ALA A 46 -1.23 -15.90 -10.04
C ALA A 46 -0.23 -15.23 -9.08
N GLY A 47 0.93 -14.80 -9.59
CA GLY A 47 1.95 -14.17 -8.76
C GLY A 47 1.44 -12.88 -8.09
N VAL A 48 1.73 -12.73 -6.80
CA VAL A 48 1.39 -11.52 -6.01
C VAL A 48 1.98 -10.28 -6.66
N ARG A 49 1.16 -9.23 -6.82
CA ARG A 49 1.54 -7.93 -7.39
C ARG A 49 1.79 -6.90 -6.32
N ILE A 50 3.05 -6.47 -6.24
CA ILE A 50 3.50 -5.47 -5.27
C ILE A 50 3.89 -4.21 -6.05
N CYS A 51 3.17 -3.13 -5.82
CA CYS A 51 3.55 -1.82 -6.32
C CYS A 51 4.49 -1.13 -5.33
N VAL A 52 5.67 -0.74 -5.77
CA VAL A 52 6.58 0.14 -5.02
C VAL A 52 6.45 1.54 -5.60
N VAL A 53 5.92 2.48 -4.81
CA VAL A 53 5.78 3.88 -5.22
C VAL A 53 6.91 4.69 -4.59
N ASP A 54 7.63 5.46 -5.40
CA ASP A 54 8.67 6.37 -4.92
C ASP A 54 8.81 7.59 -5.82
N GLY A 55 9.44 8.65 -5.31
CA GLY A 55 9.82 9.84 -6.06
C GLY A 55 11.27 10.20 -5.85
N GLN A 56 11.63 11.48 -6.00
CA GLN A 56 12.90 12.07 -5.55
C GLN A 56 14.12 11.12 -5.63
N GLY A 57 14.62 10.89 -6.85
CA GLY A 57 15.80 10.05 -7.09
C GLY A 57 15.63 8.53 -6.88
N GLY A 58 14.52 8.05 -6.29
CA GLY A 58 14.18 6.63 -6.16
C GLY A 58 14.94 5.85 -5.08
N GLY A 59 15.55 6.54 -4.11
CA GLY A 59 16.46 5.91 -3.15
C GLY A 59 15.77 4.91 -2.21
N ILE A 60 14.62 5.29 -1.64
CA ILE A 60 13.87 4.45 -0.69
C ILE A 60 13.23 3.28 -1.44
N GLY A 61 12.59 3.56 -2.58
CA GLY A 61 11.97 2.57 -3.44
C GLY A 61 12.98 1.53 -3.94
N SER A 62 14.19 1.94 -4.33
CA SER A 62 15.25 1.02 -4.73
C SER A 62 15.68 0.09 -3.60
N ALA A 63 15.78 0.61 -2.37
CA ALA A 63 16.09 -0.20 -1.19
C ALA A 63 14.98 -1.22 -0.88
N ILE A 64 13.72 -0.80 -0.98
CA ILE A 64 12.55 -1.67 -0.82
C ILE A 64 12.55 -2.77 -1.89
N VAL A 65 12.70 -2.41 -3.17
CA VAL A 65 12.73 -3.36 -4.30
C VAL A 65 13.81 -4.41 -4.11
N LYS A 66 15.04 -3.98 -3.77
CA LYS A 66 16.16 -4.89 -3.56
C LYS A 66 15.84 -5.90 -2.46
N ARG A 67 15.33 -5.42 -1.32
CA ARG A 67 15.01 -6.30 -0.20
C ARG A 67 13.85 -7.25 -0.50
N LEU A 68 12.81 -6.78 -1.20
CA LEU A 68 11.71 -7.61 -1.66
C LEU A 68 12.21 -8.71 -2.60
N ARG A 69 13.09 -8.39 -3.55
CA ARG A 69 13.67 -9.38 -4.46
C ARG A 69 14.49 -10.44 -3.73
N GLU A 70 15.33 -10.03 -2.80
CA GLU A 70 16.12 -10.94 -1.95
C GLU A 70 15.23 -11.84 -1.09
N SER A 71 14.09 -11.32 -0.63
CA SER A 71 13.16 -12.06 0.22
C SER A 71 12.24 -13.03 -0.55
N LEU A 72 11.59 -12.54 -1.59
CA LEU A 72 10.49 -13.23 -2.27
C LEU A 72 10.94 -13.96 -3.54
N GLY A 73 12.20 -13.76 -3.97
CA GLY A 73 12.71 -14.33 -5.20
C GLY A 73 11.85 -13.95 -6.40
N ASN A 74 11.46 -14.94 -7.20
CA ASN A 74 10.60 -14.75 -8.37
C ASN A 74 9.11 -14.99 -8.09
N GLY A 75 8.72 -15.24 -6.83
CA GLY A 75 7.33 -15.51 -6.45
C GLY A 75 6.41 -14.29 -6.46
N ALA A 76 6.97 -13.07 -6.55
CA ALA A 76 6.23 -11.82 -6.60
C ALA A 76 6.59 -10.98 -7.83
N GLU A 77 5.56 -10.37 -8.43
CA GLU A 77 5.68 -9.35 -9.46
C GLU A 77 5.81 -7.97 -8.80
N ILE A 78 7.03 -7.44 -8.80
CA ILE A 78 7.36 -6.11 -8.27
C ILE A 78 7.23 -5.08 -9.38
N ILE A 79 6.32 -4.13 -9.21
CA ILE A 79 6.07 -3.04 -10.16
C ILE A 79 6.57 -1.73 -9.58
N ALA A 80 7.58 -1.13 -10.21
CA ALA A 80 8.12 0.17 -9.86
C ALA A 80 7.24 1.29 -10.42
N LEU A 81 6.64 2.09 -9.55
CA LEU A 81 5.81 3.24 -9.93
C LEU A 81 6.51 4.52 -9.45
N GLY A 82 7.30 5.12 -10.33
CA GLY A 82 7.96 6.40 -10.02
C GLY A 82 7.04 7.57 -10.27
N THR A 83 7.02 8.54 -9.35
CA THR A 83 6.42 9.86 -9.62
C THR A 83 7.17 10.61 -10.73
N ASN A 84 8.46 10.29 -10.91
CA ASN A 84 9.31 10.75 -12.00
C ASN A 84 10.13 9.60 -12.63
N ALA A 85 10.75 9.86 -13.79
CA ALA A 85 11.46 8.83 -14.56
C ALA A 85 12.75 8.33 -13.89
N ILE A 86 13.43 9.18 -13.11
CA ILE A 86 14.66 8.82 -12.38
C ILE A 86 14.33 7.80 -11.29
N ALA A 87 13.25 8.03 -10.53
CA ALA A 87 12.81 7.12 -9.49
C ALA A 87 12.43 5.74 -10.06
N THR A 88 11.68 5.72 -11.17
CA THR A 88 11.34 4.47 -11.88
C THR A 88 12.59 3.74 -12.34
N ALA A 89 13.55 4.44 -12.96
CA ALA A 89 14.77 3.84 -13.46
C ALA A 89 15.64 3.25 -12.33
N ALA A 90 15.72 3.95 -11.19
CA ALA A 90 16.45 3.48 -10.02
C ALA A 90 15.86 2.17 -9.47
N MET A 91 14.53 2.12 -9.31
CA MET A 91 13.82 0.92 -8.87
C MET A 91 13.94 -0.25 -9.86
N LEU A 92 13.87 0.01 -11.16
CA LEU A 92 14.12 -1.01 -12.20
C LEU A 92 15.53 -1.58 -12.08
N LYS A 93 16.54 -0.72 -11.91
CA LYS A 93 17.93 -1.16 -11.71
C LYS A 93 18.11 -1.98 -10.42
N ALA A 94 17.28 -1.73 -9.41
CA ALA A 94 17.25 -2.50 -8.17
C ALA A 94 16.59 -3.89 -8.31
N GLY A 95 15.98 -4.19 -9.46
CA GLY A 95 15.44 -5.52 -9.78
C GLY A 95 13.92 -5.62 -9.78
N ALA A 96 13.19 -4.51 -9.95
CA ALA A 96 11.74 -4.56 -10.21
C ALA A 96 11.45 -5.25 -11.56
N ASN A 97 10.32 -5.95 -11.68
CA ASN A 97 9.94 -6.66 -12.90
C ASN A 97 9.48 -5.72 -14.00
N LYS A 98 8.71 -4.69 -13.62
CA LYS A 98 8.12 -3.69 -14.51
C LYS A 98 8.26 -2.31 -13.89
N GLY A 99 8.25 -1.29 -14.74
CA GLY A 99 8.35 0.10 -14.30
C GLY A 99 7.47 1.01 -15.14
N ALA A 100 6.79 1.95 -14.48
CA ALA A 100 6.01 2.99 -15.14
C ALA A 100 6.12 4.30 -14.34
N THR A 101 5.95 5.42 -15.03
CA THR A 101 6.19 6.76 -14.49
C THR A 101 4.96 7.65 -14.63
N GLY A 102 4.71 8.49 -13.63
CA GLY A 102 3.77 9.60 -13.70
C GLY A 102 2.35 9.27 -13.25
N GLU A 103 1.48 10.28 -13.26
CA GLU A 103 0.19 10.24 -12.55
C GLU A 103 -0.69 9.08 -13.00
N ASN A 104 -0.96 8.98 -14.30
CA ASN A 104 -1.85 7.94 -14.80
C ASN A 104 -1.27 6.52 -14.61
N ALA A 105 0.07 6.38 -14.61
CA ALA A 105 0.70 5.10 -14.32
C ALA A 105 0.42 4.67 -12.88
N VAL A 106 0.56 5.57 -11.91
CA VAL A 106 0.21 5.30 -10.51
C VAL A 106 -1.28 4.97 -10.40
N VAL A 107 -2.15 5.88 -10.85
CA VAL A 107 -3.61 5.78 -10.71
C VAL A 107 -4.16 4.45 -11.25
N ARG A 108 -3.68 4.02 -12.42
CA ARG A 108 -4.20 2.81 -13.08
C ARG A 108 -3.63 1.52 -12.51
N THR A 109 -2.39 1.55 -12.02
CA THR A 109 -1.67 0.33 -11.64
C THR A 109 -1.99 -0.08 -10.21
N VAL A 110 -2.07 0.87 -9.27
CA VAL A 110 -2.34 0.57 -7.85
C VAL A 110 -3.71 -0.08 -7.64
N ALA A 111 -4.68 0.20 -8.51
CA ALA A 111 -6.02 -0.41 -8.48
C ALA A 111 -6.03 -1.93 -8.73
N ARG A 112 -4.92 -2.51 -9.22
CA ARG A 112 -4.76 -3.94 -9.55
C ARG A 112 -3.65 -4.60 -8.75
N ALA A 113 -3.14 -3.92 -7.74
CA ALA A 113 -2.09 -4.42 -6.85
C ALA A 113 -2.70 -5.15 -5.66
N ASP A 114 -1.98 -6.14 -5.14
CA ASP A 114 -2.32 -6.79 -3.88
C ASP A 114 -1.75 -5.96 -2.70
N ALA A 115 -0.58 -5.36 -2.91
CA ALA A 115 0.04 -4.44 -1.97
C ALA A 115 0.66 -3.21 -2.65
N VAL A 116 0.62 -2.08 -1.95
CA VAL A 116 1.34 -0.86 -2.28
C VAL A 116 2.27 -0.51 -1.13
N VAL A 117 3.55 -0.31 -1.45
CA VAL A 117 4.60 -0.01 -0.48
C VAL A 117 5.41 1.21 -0.88
N GLY A 118 5.94 1.92 0.11
CA GLY A 118 6.75 3.12 -0.07
C GLY A 118 6.86 3.91 1.22
N SER A 119 7.29 5.17 1.12
CA SER A 119 7.25 6.10 2.24
C SER A 119 5.82 6.59 2.51
N ILE A 120 5.54 7.12 3.69
CA ILE A 120 4.22 7.70 4.00
C ILE A 120 3.88 8.89 3.08
N GLY A 121 4.90 9.50 2.46
CA GLY A 121 4.71 10.55 1.46
C GLY A 121 3.86 10.12 0.27
N ILE A 122 3.78 8.83 -0.08
CA ILE A 122 3.04 8.36 -1.28
C ILE A 122 1.51 8.51 -1.20
N ILE A 123 0.98 8.86 -0.02
CA ILE A 123 -0.45 9.15 0.20
C ILE A 123 -0.71 10.63 0.53
N MET A 124 0.32 11.49 0.47
CA MET A 124 0.21 12.90 0.82
C MET A 124 0.20 13.76 -0.44
N ALA A 125 -0.96 14.32 -0.78
CA ALA A 125 -1.08 15.23 -1.91
C ALA A 125 -0.01 16.34 -1.88
N HIS A 126 0.64 16.58 -3.01
CA HIS A 126 1.72 17.54 -3.20
C HIS A 126 3.04 17.24 -2.45
N ALA A 127 3.20 16.03 -1.91
CA ALA A 127 4.49 15.56 -1.40
C ALA A 127 5.57 15.53 -2.49
N MET A 128 6.83 15.35 -2.06
CA MET A 128 7.98 15.20 -2.96
C MET A 128 8.13 16.42 -3.89
N MET A 129 8.00 17.63 -3.33
CA MET A 129 8.03 18.90 -4.07
C MET A 129 6.97 19.00 -5.18
N GLY A 130 5.82 18.35 -5.00
CA GLY A 130 4.71 18.36 -5.96
C GLY A 130 4.80 17.28 -7.03
N GLU A 131 5.78 16.38 -6.97
CA GLU A 131 5.79 15.19 -7.85
C GLU A 131 4.61 14.26 -7.58
N LEU A 132 4.22 14.11 -6.31
CA LEU A 132 3.06 13.33 -5.95
C LEU A 132 1.81 14.21 -6.06
N THR A 133 1.01 13.97 -7.09
CA THR A 133 -0.20 14.74 -7.34
C THR A 133 -1.35 14.32 -6.41
N PRO A 134 -2.38 15.17 -6.24
CA PRO A 134 -3.58 14.77 -5.49
C PRO A 134 -4.24 13.50 -6.04
N ALA A 135 -4.29 13.34 -7.37
CA ALA A 135 -4.87 12.15 -8.00
C ALA A 135 -4.05 10.88 -7.72
N MET A 136 -2.71 10.98 -7.69
CA MET A 136 -1.86 9.87 -7.24
C MET A 136 -2.15 9.50 -5.78
N ALA A 137 -2.16 10.50 -4.88
CA ALA A 137 -2.38 10.30 -3.46
C ALA A 137 -3.73 9.63 -3.18
N GLU A 138 -4.80 10.13 -3.82
CA GLU A 138 -6.13 9.56 -3.75
C GLU A 138 -6.15 8.12 -4.25
N ALA A 139 -5.58 7.85 -5.43
CA ALA A 139 -5.58 6.51 -5.99
C ALA A 139 -4.83 5.52 -5.10
N VAL A 140 -3.68 5.92 -4.52
CA VAL A 140 -2.94 5.06 -3.60
C VAL A 140 -3.73 4.84 -2.30
N ALA A 141 -4.28 5.88 -1.70
CA ALA A 141 -5.00 5.77 -0.44
C ALA A 141 -6.31 4.99 -0.56
N ALA A 142 -7.07 5.21 -1.63
CA ALA A 142 -8.40 4.64 -1.85
C ALA A 142 -8.38 3.25 -2.50
N CYS A 143 -7.27 2.81 -3.09
CA CYS A 143 -7.22 1.48 -3.70
C CYS A 143 -7.42 0.36 -2.66
N PRO A 144 -7.98 -0.79 -3.06
CA PRO A 144 -8.25 -1.91 -2.16
C PRO A 144 -6.98 -2.64 -1.68
N ALA A 145 -5.83 -2.39 -2.31
CA ALA A 145 -4.56 -3.01 -1.95
C ALA A 145 -4.19 -2.77 -0.48
N LEU A 146 -3.41 -3.66 0.11
CA LEU A 146 -2.79 -3.43 1.41
C LEU A 146 -1.73 -2.32 1.28
N LYS A 147 -1.78 -1.29 2.12
CA LYS A 147 -0.75 -0.24 2.17
C LYS A 147 0.20 -0.53 3.33
N ILE A 148 1.48 -0.69 3.06
CA ILE A 148 2.53 -0.79 4.09
C ILE A 148 3.49 0.36 3.87
N LEU A 149 3.54 1.30 4.82
CA LEU A 149 4.21 2.58 4.63
C LEU A 149 5.34 2.76 5.63
N ILE A 150 6.51 3.18 5.15
CA ILE A 150 7.60 3.61 6.01
C ILE A 150 7.26 5.02 6.53
N PRO A 151 7.31 5.28 7.85
CA PRO A 151 6.98 6.58 8.43
C PRO A 151 8.09 7.61 8.23
N MET A 152 8.56 7.78 6.99
CA MET A 152 9.55 8.76 6.57
C MET A 152 8.94 9.74 5.57
N THR A 153 9.12 11.02 5.81
CA THR A 153 8.53 12.11 5.01
C THR A 153 9.41 13.35 5.17
N GLN A 154 9.48 14.18 4.13
CA GLN A 154 10.13 15.50 4.19
C GLN A 154 9.10 16.63 4.36
N GLU A 155 7.83 16.28 4.32
CA GLU A 155 6.70 17.17 4.48
C GLU A 155 6.54 17.57 5.96
N ARG A 156 5.82 18.67 6.22
CA ARG A 156 5.58 19.20 7.58
C ARG A 156 4.51 18.39 8.31
N VAL A 157 4.79 17.10 8.54
CA VAL A 157 3.90 16.15 9.20
C VAL A 157 4.65 15.45 10.32
N GLN A 158 3.96 15.19 11.43
CA GLN A 158 4.47 14.39 12.53
C GLN A 158 3.53 13.20 12.75
N VAL A 159 4.11 12.00 12.79
CA VAL A 159 3.39 10.77 13.08
C VAL A 159 3.66 10.41 14.54
N VAL A 160 2.60 10.34 15.35
CA VAL A 160 2.72 9.94 16.77
C VAL A 160 2.71 8.42 16.90
N GLY A 161 3.38 7.88 17.93
CA GLY A 161 3.39 6.44 18.21
C GLY A 161 4.33 5.59 17.35
N VAL A 162 5.17 6.21 16.52
CA VAL A 162 6.20 5.50 15.73
C VAL A 162 7.55 5.49 16.46
N SER A 163 8.28 4.37 16.38
CA SER A 163 9.66 4.31 16.87
C SER A 163 10.63 4.71 15.76
N THR A 164 11.60 5.57 16.07
CA THR A 164 12.65 5.93 15.11
C THR A 164 13.64 4.78 14.99
N GLN A 165 13.74 4.20 13.80
CA GLN A 165 14.70 3.15 13.50
C GLN A 165 15.44 3.47 12.19
N PRO A 166 16.64 2.91 11.97
CA PRO A 166 17.32 3.01 10.69
C PRO A 166 16.44 2.44 9.55
N LEU A 167 16.49 3.08 8.38
CA LEU A 167 15.72 2.67 7.19
C LEU A 167 15.78 1.16 6.90
N PRO A 168 16.94 0.47 6.96
CA PRO A 168 16.98 -0.96 6.72
C PRO A 168 16.05 -1.77 7.63
N HIS A 169 15.96 -1.45 8.93
CA HIS A 169 15.10 -2.18 9.86
C HIS A 169 13.61 -1.97 9.55
N MET A 170 13.22 -0.76 9.15
CA MET A 170 11.83 -0.49 8.73
C MET A 170 11.47 -1.25 7.44
N ILE A 171 12.42 -1.41 6.52
CA ILE A 171 12.22 -2.22 5.32
C ILE A 171 12.08 -3.71 5.69
N GLU A 172 12.87 -4.23 6.63
CA GLU A 172 12.71 -5.61 7.12
C GLU A 172 11.31 -5.85 7.70
N GLU A 173 10.84 -4.92 8.55
CA GLU A 173 9.50 -5.00 9.15
C GLU A 173 8.39 -4.97 8.07
N MET A 174 8.51 -4.05 7.10
CA MET A 174 7.60 -3.99 5.94
C MET A 174 7.52 -5.33 5.21
N VAL A 175 8.66 -5.95 4.93
CA VAL A 175 8.72 -7.23 4.22
C VAL A 175 8.13 -8.36 5.04
N ALA A 176 8.33 -8.37 6.36
CA ALA A 176 7.72 -9.34 7.27
C ALA A 176 6.18 -9.22 7.28
N ILE A 177 5.66 -7.99 7.36
CA ILE A 177 4.21 -7.73 7.27
C ILE A 177 3.67 -8.19 5.91
N LEU A 178 4.35 -7.85 4.82
CA LEU A 178 3.93 -8.23 3.47
C LEU A 178 3.82 -9.75 3.32
N ARG A 179 4.81 -10.50 3.83
CA ARG A 179 4.76 -11.96 3.81
C ARG A 179 3.56 -12.51 4.58
N LYS A 180 3.30 -11.95 5.76
CA LYS A 180 2.21 -12.40 6.63
C LYS A 180 0.83 -12.14 6.04
N GLU A 181 0.63 -10.99 5.39
CA GLU A 181 -0.70 -10.54 4.97
C GLU A 181 -1.03 -10.86 3.50
N VAL A 182 -0.02 -11.10 2.66
CA VAL A 182 -0.21 -11.27 1.20
C VAL A 182 0.20 -12.66 0.71
N THR A 183 1.11 -13.34 1.41
CA THR A 183 1.58 -14.69 1.02
C THR A 183 1.22 -15.79 2.01
N GLY A 184 0.65 -15.44 3.17
CA GLY A 184 0.16 -16.37 4.19
C GLY A 184 -1.36 -16.46 4.15
#